data_AF-A0A3Q2DL23-F1
#
_entry.id   AF-A0A3Q2DL23-F1
#
_cell.length_a   1.000
_cell.length_b   1.000
_cell.length_c   1.000
_cell.angle_alpha   90.00
_cell.angle_beta   90.00
_cell.angle_gamma   90.00
#
_symmetry.space_group_name_H-M   'P 1'
#
loop_
_entity.id
_entity.type
_entity.pdbx_description
1 polymer ?
#
loop_
_entity_poly.entity_id
_entity_poly.type
_entity_poly.pdbx_seq_one_letter_code
_entity_poly.pdbx_strand_id
1 'polypeptide(L)'
;MTELQQSKYQDLQAGLPSELSMQLAEVTLALGSAEDQVTSLFNRLKECESCGSSLAELGVAVQEFGEQNPLLCKQLGDAVVKLTELQRQTTQVAQDKVSRLKKVGYVVIFHLMKAFILAWIEKADDLISGNIVWTSASQLQEQIRAHQALLRECRGLHGDLEAMGEREGQLADVLQTEGWSQQVKHLSRRTEELQQSAKTRFQSLQDASKDMLRLEAEVKSLHAVVDQIQVALASPDLNKLSLREQLTQRQLLLADMESFKQQVASVQQCQSALRLPEEVVASLPICRTAQSLQQEASQLQHTTIQQCNILQVEGSTHFRPSVHLKLYSI
;
A
#
# COMPACT_ATOMS: atom_id res chain seq x y z
N MET A 1 -14.63 -23.79 3.35
CA MET A 1 -14.02 -22.52 3.80
C MET A 1 -12.50 -22.55 3.69
N THR A 2 -11.85 -23.69 3.99
CA THR A 2 -10.41 -23.94 3.79
C THR A 2 -9.96 -23.86 2.32
N GLU A 3 -10.70 -24.45 1.38
CA GLU A 3 -10.35 -24.43 -0.06
C GLU A 3 -10.34 -23.01 -0.67
N LEU A 4 -11.28 -22.16 -0.25
CA LEU A 4 -11.36 -20.77 -0.74
C LEU A 4 -10.20 -19.91 -0.20
N GLN A 5 -9.74 -20.19 1.03
CA GLN A 5 -8.54 -19.55 1.56
C GLN A 5 -7.28 -20.10 0.88
N GLN A 6 -7.21 -21.40 0.61
CA GLN A 6 -6.10 -22.04 -0.07
C GLN A 6 -5.93 -21.50 -1.51
N SER A 7 -7.03 -21.31 -2.24
CA SER A 7 -7.04 -20.66 -3.56
C SER A 7 -6.57 -19.20 -3.50
N LYS A 8 -7.02 -18.41 -2.51
CA LYS A 8 -6.56 -17.02 -2.33
C LYS A 8 -5.05 -16.91 -2.11
N TYR A 9 -4.44 -17.87 -1.40
CA TYR A 9 -3.00 -17.89 -1.15
C TYR A 9 -2.19 -18.48 -2.31
N GLN A 10 -2.78 -19.37 -3.11
CA GLN A 10 -2.18 -19.86 -4.36
C GLN A 10 -2.04 -18.74 -5.40
N ASP A 11 -3.00 -17.83 -5.52
CA ASP A 11 -2.90 -16.70 -6.46
C ASP A 11 -1.83 -15.67 -6.07
N LEU A 12 -1.52 -15.55 -4.77
CA LEU A 12 -0.44 -14.70 -4.24
C LEU A 12 0.96 -15.28 -4.51
N GLN A 13 1.06 -16.59 -4.78
CA GLN A 13 2.32 -17.31 -5.03
C GLN A 13 3.07 -16.84 -6.28
N ALA A 14 2.36 -16.26 -7.26
CA ALA A 14 2.95 -15.76 -8.51
C ALA A 14 3.85 -14.52 -8.34
N GLY A 15 3.82 -13.86 -7.16
CA GLY A 15 4.55 -12.61 -6.90
C GLY A 15 5.73 -12.72 -5.91
N LEU A 16 6.05 -13.92 -5.39
CA LEU A 16 7.11 -14.07 -4.38
C LEU A 16 8.52 -14.25 -4.98
N PRO A 17 9.59 -13.83 -4.26
CA PRO A 17 10.98 -14.12 -4.61
C PRO A 17 11.24 -15.62 -4.87
N SER A 18 12.15 -15.94 -5.80
CA SER A 18 12.36 -17.30 -6.30
C SER A 18 12.68 -18.34 -5.21
N GLU A 19 13.44 -17.95 -4.19
CA GLU A 19 13.80 -18.81 -3.06
C GLU A 19 12.58 -19.20 -2.20
N LEU A 20 11.68 -18.24 -1.94
CA LEU A 20 10.43 -18.48 -1.22
C LEU A 20 9.43 -19.26 -2.07
N SER A 21 9.43 -19.04 -3.38
CA SER A 21 8.61 -19.79 -4.33
C SER A 21 9.02 -21.26 -4.40
N MET A 22 10.33 -21.54 -4.40
CA MET A 22 10.89 -22.90 -4.39
C MET A 22 10.57 -23.65 -3.09
N GLN A 23 10.82 -23.02 -1.94
CA GLN A 23 10.45 -23.60 -0.63
C GLN A 23 8.94 -23.87 -0.54
N LEU A 24 8.11 -22.99 -1.11
CA LEU A 24 6.67 -23.17 -1.10
C LEU A 24 6.19 -24.27 -2.05
N ALA A 25 6.85 -24.45 -3.19
CA ALA A 25 6.58 -25.56 -4.11
C ALA A 25 6.91 -26.92 -3.46
N GLU A 26 8.06 -27.02 -2.78
CA GLU A 26 8.43 -28.21 -2.01
C GLU A 26 7.43 -28.51 -0.89
N VAL A 27 6.98 -27.48 -0.17
CA VAL A 27 5.95 -27.61 0.88
C VAL A 27 4.59 -28.01 0.30
N THR A 28 4.25 -27.52 -0.90
CA THR A 28 3.00 -27.89 -1.60
C THR A 28 3.01 -29.35 -2.05
N LEU A 29 4.15 -29.83 -2.58
CA LEU A 29 4.32 -31.25 -2.91
C LEU A 29 4.27 -32.15 -1.67
N ALA A 30 4.91 -31.71 -0.57
CA ALA A 30 4.85 -32.41 0.70
C ALA A 30 3.41 -32.47 1.28
N LEU A 31 2.63 -31.41 1.08
CA LEU A 31 1.21 -31.36 1.46
C LEU A 31 0.37 -32.35 0.64
N GLY A 32 0.52 -32.38 -0.68
CA GLY A 32 -0.18 -33.36 -1.53
C GLY A 32 0.15 -34.81 -1.13
N SER A 33 1.42 -35.10 -0.86
CA SER A 33 1.85 -36.41 -0.33
C SER A 33 1.24 -36.72 1.05
N ALA A 34 1.07 -35.72 1.91
CA ALA A 34 0.41 -35.89 3.21
C ALA A 34 -1.09 -36.14 3.07
N GLU A 35 -1.77 -35.50 2.11
CA GLU A 35 -3.19 -35.72 1.79
C GLU A 35 -3.44 -37.14 1.28
N ASP A 36 -2.59 -37.64 0.39
CA ASP A 36 -2.64 -39.04 -0.08
C ASP A 36 -2.45 -40.03 1.08
N GLN A 37 -1.51 -39.73 1.99
CA GLN A 37 -1.29 -40.54 3.19
C GLN A 37 -2.48 -40.52 4.15
N VAL A 38 -3.15 -39.38 4.34
CA VAL A 38 -4.37 -39.28 5.15
C VAL A 38 -5.49 -40.11 4.53
N THR A 39 -5.65 -40.06 3.21
CA THR A 39 -6.65 -40.84 2.48
C THR A 39 -6.40 -42.35 2.62
N SER A 40 -5.14 -42.78 2.48
CA SER A 40 -4.74 -44.18 2.72
C SER A 40 -5.01 -44.64 4.16
N LEU A 41 -4.72 -43.79 5.15
CA LEU A 41 -4.99 -44.11 6.57
C LEU A 41 -6.49 -44.16 6.89
N PHE A 42 -7.31 -43.35 6.24
CA PHE A 42 -8.77 -43.39 6.40
C PHE A 42 -9.35 -44.72 5.89
N ASN A 43 -8.86 -45.21 4.75
CA ASN A 43 -9.24 -46.52 4.24
C ASN A 43 -8.81 -47.65 5.20
N ARG A 44 -7.59 -47.58 5.75
CA ARG A 44 -7.14 -48.53 6.78
C ARG A 44 -7.98 -48.49 8.06
N LEU A 45 -8.44 -47.31 8.49
CA LEU A 45 -9.34 -47.19 9.63
C LEU A 45 -10.68 -47.88 9.37
N LYS A 46 -11.24 -47.69 8.17
CA LYS A 46 -12.47 -48.38 7.76
C LYS A 46 -12.31 -49.90 7.72
N GLU A 47 -11.15 -50.38 7.26
CA GLU A 47 -10.79 -51.82 7.33
C GLU A 47 -10.68 -52.30 8.79
N CYS A 48 -10.05 -51.53 9.68
CA CYS A 48 -9.98 -51.85 11.11
C CYS A 48 -11.34 -51.86 11.81
N GLU A 49 -12.27 -50.97 11.43
CA GLU A 49 -13.66 -50.98 11.91
C GLU A 49 -14.37 -52.28 11.50
N SER A 50 -14.25 -52.67 10.22
CA SER A 50 -14.83 -53.92 9.73
C SER A 50 -14.23 -55.16 10.42
N CYS A 51 -12.91 -55.17 10.64
CA CYS A 51 -12.22 -56.21 11.39
C CYS A 51 -12.70 -56.27 12.85
N GLY A 52 -12.95 -55.11 13.48
CA GLY A 52 -13.52 -55.02 14.82
C GLY A 52 -14.91 -55.67 14.93
N SER A 53 -15.79 -55.42 13.95
CA SER A 53 -17.11 -56.08 13.89
C SER A 53 -16.99 -57.60 13.75
N SER A 54 -16.12 -58.09 12.86
CA SER A 54 -15.88 -59.53 12.69
C SER A 54 -15.26 -60.18 13.94
N LEU A 55 -14.38 -59.48 14.66
CA LEU A 55 -13.81 -59.96 15.94
C LEU A 55 -14.86 -60.03 17.04
N ALA A 56 -15.81 -59.08 17.08
CA ALA A 56 -16.93 -59.12 18.02
C ALA A 56 -17.84 -60.33 17.75
N GLU A 57 -18.19 -60.58 16.49
CA GLU A 57 -18.95 -61.77 16.08
C GLU A 57 -18.22 -63.07 16.40
N LEU A 58 -16.91 -63.13 16.13
CA LEU A 58 -16.07 -64.28 16.49
C LEU A 58 -16.01 -64.49 18.01
N GLY A 59 -15.96 -63.41 18.79
CA GLY A 59 -16.01 -63.48 20.25
C GLY A 59 -17.30 -64.12 20.77
N VAL A 60 -18.45 -63.75 20.19
CA VAL A 60 -19.75 -64.37 20.51
C VAL A 60 -19.75 -65.85 20.12
N ALA A 61 -19.30 -66.19 18.91
CA ALA A 61 -19.24 -67.58 18.45
C ALA A 61 -18.32 -68.46 19.30
N VAL A 62 -17.18 -67.93 19.75
CA VAL A 62 -16.25 -68.64 20.65
C VAL A 62 -16.87 -68.82 22.05
N GLN A 63 -17.65 -67.86 22.53
CA GLN A 63 -18.39 -67.97 23.79
C GLN A 63 -19.44 -69.09 23.73
N GLU A 64 -20.27 -69.12 22.68
CA GLU A 64 -21.28 -70.16 22.44
C GLU A 64 -20.64 -71.56 22.29
N PHE A 65 -19.52 -71.66 21.57
CA PHE A 65 -18.75 -72.92 21.45
C PHE A 65 -18.21 -73.41 22.81
N GLY A 66 -17.86 -72.49 23.71
CA GLY A 66 -17.36 -72.78 25.05
C GLY A 66 -18.33 -73.48 25.98
N GLU A 67 -19.63 -73.31 25.73
CA GLU A 67 -20.67 -74.01 26.48
C GLU A 67 -20.59 -75.54 26.29
N GLN A 68 -20.09 -76.00 25.13
CA GLN A 68 -19.93 -77.42 24.81
C GLN A 68 -18.49 -77.93 24.98
N ASN A 69 -17.47 -77.06 24.86
CA ASN A 69 -16.06 -77.44 24.82
C ASN A 69 -15.16 -76.47 25.64
N PRO A 70 -15.10 -76.59 26.98
CA PRO A 70 -14.52 -75.57 27.85
C PRO A 70 -12.99 -75.39 27.72
N LEU A 71 -12.23 -76.46 27.46
CA LEU A 71 -10.75 -76.36 27.34
C LEU A 71 -10.30 -75.72 26.02
N LEU A 72 -10.96 -76.03 24.90
CA LEU A 72 -10.65 -75.47 23.58
C LEU A 72 -11.13 -74.01 23.49
N CYS A 73 -12.27 -73.70 24.10
CA CYS A 73 -12.77 -72.32 24.18
C CYS A 73 -11.81 -71.39 24.90
N LYS A 74 -11.12 -71.85 25.96
CA LYS A 74 -10.12 -71.02 26.64
C LYS A 74 -9.00 -70.56 25.69
N GLN A 75 -8.45 -71.48 24.89
CA GLN A 75 -7.38 -71.14 23.93
C GLN A 75 -7.87 -70.22 22.81
N LEU A 76 -9.07 -70.47 22.29
CA LEU A 76 -9.70 -69.64 21.27
C LEU A 76 -10.06 -68.25 21.81
N GLY A 77 -10.58 -68.18 23.03
CA GLY A 77 -10.89 -66.93 23.73
C GLY A 77 -9.65 -66.08 23.98
N ASP A 78 -8.56 -66.69 24.46
CA ASP A 78 -7.27 -66.02 24.64
C ASP A 78 -6.72 -65.47 23.30
N ALA A 79 -6.93 -66.19 22.19
CA ALA A 79 -6.54 -65.73 20.86
C ALA A 79 -7.42 -64.56 20.37
N VAL A 80 -8.74 -64.62 20.57
CA VAL A 80 -9.66 -63.53 20.22
C VAL A 80 -9.34 -62.27 21.02
N VAL A 81 -9.08 -62.38 22.33
CA VAL A 81 -8.68 -61.24 23.18
C VAL A 81 -7.40 -60.59 22.66
N LYS A 82 -6.39 -61.39 22.28
CA LYS A 82 -5.14 -60.87 21.68
C LYS A 82 -5.39 -60.16 20.35
N LEU A 83 -6.23 -60.73 19.48
CA LEU A 83 -6.57 -60.12 18.20
C LEU A 83 -7.36 -58.81 18.36
N THR A 84 -8.31 -58.77 19.29
CA THR A 84 -9.06 -57.53 19.64
C THR A 84 -8.13 -56.46 20.19
N GLU A 85 -7.17 -56.82 21.03
CA GLU A 85 -6.18 -55.87 21.55
C GLU A 85 -5.26 -55.34 20.44
N LEU A 86 -4.82 -56.18 19.51
CA LEU A 86 -4.04 -55.77 18.34
C LEU A 86 -4.85 -54.85 17.39
N GLN A 87 -6.14 -55.15 17.18
CA GLN A 87 -7.05 -54.33 16.38
C GLN A 87 -7.24 -52.94 17.03
N ARG A 88 -7.43 -52.89 18.35
CA ARG A 88 -7.55 -51.65 19.12
C ARG A 88 -6.28 -50.81 19.02
N GLN A 89 -5.11 -51.42 19.24
CA GLN A 89 -3.81 -50.73 19.12
C GLN A 89 -3.57 -50.19 17.71
N THR A 90 -3.86 -50.99 16.68
CA THR A 90 -3.70 -50.58 15.28
C THR A 90 -4.60 -49.41 14.92
N THR A 91 -5.85 -49.43 15.40
CA THR A 91 -6.82 -48.34 15.23
C THR A 91 -6.33 -47.06 15.90
N GLN A 92 -5.85 -47.15 17.15
CA GLN A 92 -5.31 -46.00 17.88
C GLN A 92 -4.11 -45.37 17.14
N VAL A 93 -3.13 -46.18 16.71
CA VAL A 93 -1.95 -45.70 15.97
C VAL A 93 -2.34 -45.02 14.65
N ALA A 94 -3.31 -45.57 13.93
CA ALA A 94 -3.81 -44.96 12.70
C ALA A 94 -4.52 -43.63 12.96
N GLN A 95 -5.38 -43.54 13.99
CA GLN A 95 -6.04 -42.31 14.41
C GLN A 95 -5.03 -41.24 14.86
N ASP A 96 -4.03 -41.62 15.66
CA ASP A 96 -2.96 -40.72 16.10
C ASP A 96 -2.19 -40.18 14.90
N LYS A 97 -1.86 -41.04 13.92
CA LYS A 97 -1.16 -40.63 12.70
C LYS A 97 -2.00 -39.68 11.84
N VAL A 98 -3.31 -39.91 11.69
CA VAL A 98 -4.23 -38.99 11.00
C VAL A 98 -4.29 -37.65 11.70
N SER A 99 -4.41 -37.63 13.03
CA SER A 99 -4.45 -36.39 13.80
C SER A 99 -3.16 -35.57 13.66
N ARG A 100 -2.00 -36.24 13.59
CA ARG A 100 -0.69 -35.62 13.35
C ARG A 100 -0.57 -35.06 11.95
N LEU A 101 -1.00 -35.80 10.92
CA LEU A 101 -0.95 -35.34 9.53
C LEU A 101 -1.88 -34.14 9.27
N LYS A 102 -3.10 -34.15 9.84
CA LYS A 102 -3.99 -32.98 9.80
C LYS A 102 -3.31 -31.74 10.40
N LYS A 103 -2.48 -31.92 11.42
CA LYS A 103 -1.73 -30.83 12.06
C LYS A 103 -0.56 -30.30 11.22
N VAL A 104 0.05 -31.12 10.34
CA VAL A 104 1.04 -30.66 9.35
C VAL A 104 0.42 -29.64 8.39
N GLY A 105 -0.84 -29.82 7.98
CA GLY A 105 -1.55 -28.83 7.15
C GLY A 105 -1.66 -27.45 7.81
N TYR A 106 -1.88 -27.38 9.13
CA TYR A 106 -1.91 -26.10 9.85
C TYR A 106 -0.54 -25.41 9.88
N VAL A 107 0.55 -26.17 9.98
CA VAL A 107 1.93 -25.65 9.91
C VAL A 107 2.20 -25.00 8.55
N VAL A 108 1.78 -25.66 7.46
CA VAL A 108 1.94 -25.12 6.10
C VAL A 108 1.19 -23.80 5.93
N ILE A 109 -0.07 -23.74 6.37
CA ILE A 109 -0.88 -22.52 6.31
C ILE A 109 -0.24 -21.40 7.14
N PHE A 110 0.30 -21.71 8.32
CA PHE A 110 1.02 -20.73 9.15
C PHE A 110 2.24 -20.15 8.41
N HIS A 111 3.05 -20.98 7.76
CA HIS A 111 4.21 -20.52 6.99
C HIS A 111 3.82 -19.67 5.78
N LEU A 112 2.74 -20.03 5.08
CA LEU A 112 2.18 -19.25 3.98
C LEU A 112 1.78 -17.83 4.43
N MET A 113 1.01 -17.75 5.53
CA MET A 113 0.57 -16.47 6.09
C MET A 113 1.77 -15.63 6.56
N LYS A 114 2.75 -16.28 7.20
CA LYS A 114 4.02 -15.63 7.60
C LYS A 114 4.77 -15.06 6.40
N ALA A 115 4.93 -15.82 5.32
CA ALA A 115 5.63 -15.36 4.12
C ALA A 115 4.94 -14.14 3.49
N PHE A 116 3.61 -14.15 3.44
CA PHE A 116 2.82 -13.02 2.97
C PHE A 116 3.02 -11.76 3.83
N ILE A 117 2.94 -11.89 5.15
CA ILE A 117 3.16 -10.76 6.08
C ILE A 117 4.59 -10.22 5.95
N LEU A 118 5.60 -11.08 5.82
CA LEU A 118 6.99 -10.67 5.63
C LEU A 118 7.18 -9.90 4.31
N ALA A 119 6.59 -10.38 3.22
CA ALA A 119 6.64 -9.68 1.94
C ALA A 119 5.97 -8.29 2.01
N TRP A 120 4.86 -8.19 2.74
CA TRP A 120 4.23 -6.89 2.98
C TRP A 120 5.11 -5.97 3.85
N ILE A 121 5.76 -6.51 4.89
CA ILE A 121 6.68 -5.75 5.76
C ILE A 121 7.83 -5.18 4.93
N GLU A 122 8.47 -5.98 4.07
CA GLU A 122 9.56 -5.56 3.20
C GLU A 122 9.10 -4.43 2.26
N LYS A 123 7.98 -4.63 1.57
CA LYS A 123 7.37 -3.61 0.69
C LYS A 123 7.03 -2.32 1.44
N ALA A 124 6.56 -2.42 2.68
CA ALA A 124 6.25 -1.25 3.51
C ALA A 124 7.51 -0.50 3.93
N ASP A 125 8.57 -1.23 4.34
CA ASP A 125 9.84 -0.66 4.74
C ASP A 125 10.51 0.09 3.57
N ASP A 126 10.50 -0.50 2.38
CA ASP A 126 11.01 0.12 1.14
C ASP A 126 10.26 1.41 0.80
N LEU A 127 8.92 1.37 0.86
CA LEU A 127 8.09 2.53 0.51
C LEU A 127 8.25 3.68 1.52
N ILE A 128 8.36 3.36 2.81
CA ILE A 128 8.54 4.34 3.88
C ILE A 128 9.95 4.92 3.86
N SER A 129 10.97 4.08 3.64
CA SER A 129 12.39 4.49 3.62
C SER A 129 12.80 5.16 2.31
N GLY A 130 12.02 4.97 1.24
CA GLY A 130 12.27 5.57 -0.06
C GLY A 130 12.29 7.10 -0.02
N ASN A 131 13.10 7.71 -0.88
CA ASN A 131 13.13 9.16 -1.03
C ASN A 131 11.85 9.69 -1.67
N ILE A 132 11.30 10.78 -1.13
CA ILE A 132 10.13 11.43 -1.71
C ILE A 132 10.58 12.34 -2.85
N VAL A 133 9.96 12.16 -4.02
CA VAL A 133 10.13 13.06 -5.15
C VAL A 133 9.13 14.20 -5.05
N TRP A 134 9.61 15.41 -4.79
CA TRP A 134 8.78 16.60 -4.51
C TRP A 134 8.51 17.50 -5.72
N THR A 135 8.86 17.10 -6.95
CA THR A 135 8.99 18.08 -8.05
C THR A 135 7.66 18.63 -8.59
N SER A 136 6.55 17.88 -8.48
CA SER A 136 5.23 18.31 -8.92
C SER A 136 4.09 17.68 -8.09
N ALA A 137 2.91 18.30 -8.13
CA ALA A 137 1.72 17.76 -7.48
C ALA A 137 1.31 16.39 -8.06
N SER A 138 1.49 16.19 -9.37
CA SER A 138 1.18 14.91 -10.04
C SER A 138 2.06 13.75 -9.55
N GLN A 139 3.37 13.99 -9.38
CA GLN A 139 4.29 12.98 -8.85
C GLN A 139 4.00 12.66 -7.38
N LEU A 140 3.69 13.68 -6.57
CA LEU A 140 3.24 13.46 -5.20
C LEU A 140 1.95 12.63 -5.15
N GLN A 141 1.01 12.85 -6.09
CA GLN A 141 -0.21 12.04 -6.21
C GLN A 141 0.08 10.58 -6.57
N GLU A 142 1.05 10.30 -7.43
CA GLU A 142 1.47 8.92 -7.71
C GLU A 142 2.03 8.22 -6.46
N GLN A 143 2.87 8.93 -5.69
CA GLN A 143 3.40 8.41 -4.42
C GLN A 143 2.28 8.19 -3.38
N ILE A 144 1.30 9.09 -3.30
CA ILE A 144 0.10 8.93 -2.44
C ILE A 144 -0.68 7.67 -2.83
N ARG A 145 -0.85 7.39 -4.12
CA ARG A 145 -1.55 6.17 -4.59
C ARG A 145 -0.81 4.90 -4.16
N ALA A 146 0.53 4.87 -4.23
CA ALA A 146 1.33 3.75 -3.76
C ALA A 146 1.13 3.49 -2.25
N HIS A 147 1.18 4.54 -1.43
CA HIS A 147 0.92 4.45 0.01
C HIS A 147 -0.53 4.03 0.31
N GLN A 148 -1.50 4.52 -0.47
CA GLN A 148 -2.91 4.12 -0.33
C GLN A 148 -3.13 2.64 -0.68
N ALA A 149 -2.44 2.11 -1.69
CA ALA A 149 -2.49 0.70 -2.04
C ALA A 149 -1.89 -0.18 -0.93
N LEU A 150 -0.72 0.18 -0.40
CA LEU A 150 -0.10 -0.50 0.74
C LEU A 150 -1.03 -0.56 1.96
N LEU A 151 -1.67 0.57 2.31
CA LEU A 151 -2.60 0.64 3.44
C LEU A 151 -3.91 -0.13 3.21
N ARG A 152 -4.30 -0.38 1.96
CA ARG A 152 -5.43 -1.28 1.65
C ARG A 152 -5.06 -2.73 1.90
N GLU A 153 -3.87 -3.15 1.48
CA GLU A 153 -3.35 -4.50 1.73
C GLU A 153 -3.26 -4.81 3.23
N CYS A 154 -2.93 -3.82 4.08
CA CYS A 154 -2.91 -3.98 5.54
C CYS A 154 -4.23 -4.46 6.16
N ARG A 155 -5.38 -4.16 5.55
CA ARG A 155 -6.69 -4.40 6.20
C ARG A 155 -6.97 -5.89 6.43
N GLY A 156 -6.33 -6.76 5.65
CA GLY A 156 -6.41 -8.21 5.85
C GLY A 156 -5.37 -8.76 6.83
N LEU A 157 -4.24 -8.07 7.02
CA LEU A 157 -3.09 -8.59 7.76
C LEU A 157 -3.37 -8.77 9.25
N HIS A 158 -4.15 -7.89 9.88
CA HIS A 158 -4.53 -8.07 11.29
C HIS A 158 -5.33 -9.35 11.48
N GLY A 159 -6.27 -9.64 10.59
CA GLY A 159 -7.03 -10.90 10.61
C GLY A 159 -6.14 -12.11 10.36
N ASP A 160 -5.14 -11.99 9.47
CA ASP A 160 -4.17 -13.06 9.23
C ASP A 160 -3.26 -13.30 10.45
N LEU A 161 -2.82 -12.24 11.14
CA LEU A 161 -2.03 -12.32 12.37
C LEU A 161 -2.83 -12.92 13.54
N GLU A 162 -4.09 -12.54 13.70
CA GLU A 162 -5.01 -13.14 14.68
C GLU A 162 -5.20 -14.64 14.40
N ALA A 163 -5.49 -14.98 13.14
CA ALA A 163 -5.65 -16.36 12.68
C ALA A 163 -4.35 -17.19 12.82
N MET A 164 -3.17 -16.57 12.72
CA MET A 164 -1.89 -17.20 13.04
C MET A 164 -1.73 -17.47 14.54
N GLY A 165 -2.14 -16.53 15.41
CA GLY A 165 -2.12 -16.69 16.87
C GLY A 165 -3.08 -17.78 17.37
N GLU A 166 -4.26 -17.89 16.79
CA GLU A 166 -5.20 -18.98 17.10
C GLU A 166 -4.64 -20.36 16.73
N ARG A 167 -3.98 -20.46 15.56
CA ARG A 167 -3.33 -21.69 15.08
C ARG A 167 -2.13 -22.06 15.93
N GLU A 168 -1.37 -21.08 16.40
CA GLU A 168 -0.30 -21.30 17.38
C GLU A 168 -0.86 -21.98 18.64
N GLY A 169 -1.94 -21.45 19.22
CA GLY A 169 -2.58 -22.04 20.40
C GLY A 169 -3.04 -23.48 20.18
N GLN A 170 -3.54 -23.82 18.99
CA GLN A 170 -3.98 -25.18 18.63
C GLN A 170 -2.81 -26.17 18.41
N LEU A 171 -1.63 -25.67 18.07
CA LEU A 171 -0.43 -26.48 17.78
C LEU A 171 0.52 -26.60 18.96
N ALA A 172 0.42 -25.70 19.95
CA ALA A 172 1.28 -25.66 21.14
C ALA A 172 1.25 -26.95 21.97
N ASP A 173 0.12 -27.65 21.99
CA ASP A 173 -0.05 -28.88 22.78
C ASP A 173 0.60 -30.11 22.12
N VAL A 174 0.99 -30.06 20.84
CA VAL A 174 1.32 -31.26 20.03
C VAL A 174 2.64 -31.17 19.27
N LEU A 175 3.15 -29.97 19.00
CA LEU A 175 4.47 -29.76 18.39
C LEU A 175 5.35 -28.93 19.32
N GLN A 176 6.67 -29.05 19.17
CA GLN A 176 7.63 -28.13 19.77
C GLN A 176 7.50 -26.77 19.04
N THR A 177 6.47 -25.99 19.38
CA THR A 177 6.19 -24.66 18.81
C THR A 177 6.99 -23.56 19.54
N GLU A 178 8.18 -23.88 20.04
CA GLU A 178 9.00 -22.94 20.77
C GLU A 178 9.31 -21.72 19.88
N GLY A 179 9.01 -20.53 20.40
CA GLY A 179 9.25 -19.26 19.72
C GLY A 179 8.19 -18.83 18.69
N TRP A 180 7.17 -19.65 18.37
CA TRP A 180 6.10 -19.24 17.45
C TRP A 180 5.30 -18.06 18.00
N SER A 181 4.97 -18.09 19.29
CA SER A 181 4.36 -16.96 20.02
C SER A 181 5.13 -15.66 19.88
N GLN A 182 6.45 -15.75 20.05
CA GLN A 182 7.33 -14.59 19.97
C GLN A 182 7.39 -14.07 18.54
N GLN A 183 7.38 -14.94 17.55
CA GLN A 183 7.35 -14.56 16.13
C GLN A 183 6.04 -13.87 15.76
N VAL A 184 4.87 -14.42 16.13
CA VAL A 184 3.57 -13.78 15.85
C VAL A 184 3.48 -12.42 16.52
N LYS A 185 3.91 -12.31 17.79
CA LYS A 185 4.00 -11.02 18.50
C LYS A 185 4.93 -10.03 17.82
N HIS A 186 6.10 -10.48 17.37
CA HIS A 186 7.05 -9.64 16.65
C HIS A 186 6.47 -9.13 15.33
N LEU A 187 5.88 -10.01 14.51
CA LEU A 187 5.26 -9.65 13.24
C LEU A 187 4.09 -8.69 13.44
N SER A 188 3.26 -8.92 14.47
CA SER A 188 2.16 -8.03 14.81
C SER A 188 2.65 -6.62 15.15
N ARG A 189 3.60 -6.51 16.10
CA ARG A 189 4.20 -5.22 16.46
C ARG A 189 4.83 -4.52 15.26
N ARG A 190 5.62 -5.22 14.45
CA ARG A 190 6.29 -4.63 13.27
C ARG A 190 5.27 -4.15 12.24
N THR A 191 4.19 -4.91 12.02
CA THR A 191 3.12 -4.54 11.10
C THR A 191 2.40 -3.27 11.59
N GLU A 192 2.11 -3.17 12.89
CA GLU A 192 1.49 -1.99 13.51
C GLU A 192 2.39 -0.75 13.42
N GLU A 193 3.68 -0.88 13.74
CA GLU A 193 4.67 0.20 13.64
C GLU A 193 4.76 0.74 12.20
N LEU A 194 4.89 -0.16 11.21
CA LEU A 194 4.96 0.22 9.80
C LEU A 194 3.64 0.81 9.31
N GLN A 195 2.51 0.26 9.72
CA GLN A 195 1.20 0.81 9.39
C GLN A 195 1.05 2.24 9.92
N GLN A 196 1.48 2.50 11.16
CA GLN A 196 1.38 3.83 11.75
C GLN A 196 2.33 4.81 11.06
N SER A 197 3.57 4.42 10.79
CA SER A 197 4.53 5.19 10.02
C SER A 197 4.01 5.52 8.61
N ALA A 198 3.46 4.52 7.92
CA ALA A 198 2.84 4.68 6.60
C ALA A 198 1.65 5.66 6.64
N LYS A 199 0.79 5.59 7.67
CA LYS A 199 -0.35 6.52 7.84
C LYS A 199 0.12 7.96 8.05
N THR A 200 1.10 8.18 8.93
CA THR A 200 1.65 9.51 9.20
C THR A 200 2.29 10.10 7.95
N ARG A 201 3.12 9.32 7.26
CA ARG A 201 3.77 9.72 6.01
C ARG A 201 2.75 10.00 4.90
N PHE A 202 1.74 9.15 4.76
CA PHE A 202 0.63 9.35 3.82
C PHE A 202 -0.10 10.67 4.06
N GLN A 203 -0.44 10.99 5.32
CA GLN A 203 -1.09 12.25 5.67
C GLN A 203 -0.22 13.46 5.32
N SER A 204 1.07 13.40 5.67
CA SER A 204 2.04 14.44 5.33
C SER A 204 2.15 14.66 3.82
N LEU A 205 2.21 13.57 3.03
CA LEU A 205 2.22 13.62 1.58
C LEU A 205 0.94 14.22 1.00
N GLN A 206 -0.23 13.88 1.55
CA GLN A 206 -1.50 14.46 1.12
C GLN A 206 -1.55 15.97 1.32
N ASP A 207 -1.09 16.44 2.47
CA ASP A 207 -1.10 17.86 2.79
C ASP A 207 -0.09 18.61 1.92
N ALA A 208 1.12 18.07 1.75
CA ALA A 208 2.11 18.63 0.83
C ALA A 208 1.63 18.65 -0.64
N SER A 209 0.90 17.62 -1.09
CA SER A 209 0.32 17.57 -2.44
C SER A 209 -0.75 18.65 -2.64
N LYS A 210 -1.60 18.91 -1.63
CA LYS A 210 -2.59 20.00 -1.69
C LYS A 210 -1.91 21.37 -1.76
N ASP A 211 -0.89 21.59 -0.95
CA ASP A 211 -0.14 22.84 -0.94
C ASP A 211 0.58 23.06 -2.29
N MET A 212 1.21 22.01 -2.83
CA MET A 212 1.85 22.03 -4.14
C MET A 212 0.86 22.33 -5.27
N LEU A 213 -0.30 21.68 -5.27
CA LEU A 213 -1.34 21.89 -6.28
C LEU A 213 -1.84 23.34 -6.26
N ARG A 214 -1.99 23.91 -5.06
CA ARG A 214 -2.36 25.32 -4.89
C ARG A 214 -1.29 26.25 -5.46
N LEU A 215 -0.02 26.01 -5.16
CA LEU A 215 1.08 26.79 -5.73
C LEU A 215 1.11 26.71 -7.26
N GLU A 216 0.98 25.51 -7.83
CA GLU A 216 0.94 25.32 -9.28
C GLU A 216 -0.22 26.10 -9.92
N ALA A 217 -1.40 26.14 -9.27
CA ALA A 217 -2.54 26.90 -9.75
C ALA A 217 -2.30 28.42 -9.72
N GLU A 218 -1.75 28.96 -8.63
CA GLU A 218 -1.43 30.39 -8.53
C GLU A 218 -0.33 30.82 -9.50
N VAL A 219 0.72 29.99 -9.68
CA VAL A 219 1.78 30.25 -10.66
C VAL A 219 1.23 30.23 -12.08
N LYS A 220 0.34 29.29 -12.39
CA LYS A 220 -0.35 29.22 -13.69
C LYS A 220 -1.23 30.46 -13.93
N SER A 221 -1.92 30.94 -12.90
CA SER A 221 -2.72 32.16 -12.95
C SER A 221 -1.86 33.39 -13.24
N LEU A 222 -0.78 33.58 -12.48
CA LEU A 222 0.17 34.68 -12.71
C LEU A 222 0.77 34.62 -14.13
N HIS A 223 1.20 33.44 -14.57
CA HIS A 223 1.74 33.25 -15.91
C HIS A 223 0.74 33.66 -17.00
N ALA A 224 -0.54 33.28 -16.87
CA ALA A 224 -1.57 33.62 -17.84
C ALA A 224 -1.81 35.13 -17.95
N VAL A 225 -1.78 35.86 -16.83
CA VAL A 225 -1.95 37.34 -16.86
C VAL A 225 -0.71 38.02 -17.42
N VAL A 226 0.49 37.56 -17.06
CA VAL A 226 1.75 38.07 -17.63
C VAL A 226 1.78 37.86 -19.15
N ASP A 227 1.47 36.66 -19.62
CA ASP A 227 1.43 36.32 -21.05
C ASP A 227 0.37 37.16 -21.80
N GLN A 228 -0.84 37.27 -21.26
CA GLN A 228 -1.91 38.09 -21.86
C GLN A 228 -1.47 39.55 -22.07
N ILE A 229 -0.82 40.13 -21.07
CA ILE A 229 -0.32 41.51 -21.10
C ILE A 229 0.88 41.65 -22.05
N GLN A 230 1.80 40.67 -22.05
CA GLN A 230 2.93 40.63 -22.99
C GLN A 230 2.44 40.60 -24.44
N VAL A 231 1.47 39.74 -24.75
CA VAL A 231 0.86 39.64 -26.09
C VAL A 231 0.16 40.94 -26.48
N ALA A 232 -0.59 41.56 -25.56
CA ALA A 232 -1.24 42.84 -25.82
C ALA A 232 -0.23 43.96 -26.14
N LEU A 233 0.89 44.02 -25.40
CA LEU A 233 1.95 45.01 -25.63
C LEU A 233 2.78 44.73 -26.90
N ALA A 234 2.97 43.47 -27.27
CA ALA A 234 3.70 43.05 -28.46
C ALA A 234 2.86 43.14 -29.75
N SER A 235 1.56 43.46 -29.66
CA SER A 235 0.68 43.52 -30.81
C SER A 235 1.15 44.59 -31.83
N PRO A 236 1.40 44.22 -33.09
CA PRO A 236 1.81 45.18 -34.12
C PRO A 236 0.69 46.19 -34.44
N ASP A 237 -0.55 45.89 -34.09
CA ASP A 237 -1.68 46.80 -34.27
C ASP A 237 -1.60 48.01 -33.34
N LEU A 238 -0.95 47.89 -32.16
CA LEU A 238 -0.66 49.07 -31.33
C LEU A 238 0.18 50.08 -32.09
N ASN A 239 1.13 49.63 -32.91
CA ASN A 239 2.03 50.51 -33.67
C ASN A 239 1.33 51.23 -34.84
N LYS A 240 0.11 50.82 -35.22
CA LYS A 240 -0.69 51.46 -36.26
C LYS A 240 -1.60 52.58 -35.74
N LEU A 241 -1.81 52.64 -34.41
CA LEU A 241 -2.66 53.63 -33.75
C LEU A 241 -1.96 54.99 -33.62
N SER A 242 -2.74 56.05 -33.40
CA SER A 242 -2.18 57.36 -33.08
C SER A 242 -1.46 57.35 -31.72
N LEU A 243 -0.50 58.26 -31.51
CA LEU A 243 0.22 58.39 -30.22
C LEU A 243 -0.73 58.55 -29.01
N ARG A 244 -1.87 59.22 -29.21
CA ARG A 244 -2.89 59.41 -28.17
C ARG A 244 -3.59 58.10 -27.82
N GLU A 245 -4.00 57.33 -28.83
CA GLU A 245 -4.64 56.02 -28.64
C GLU A 245 -3.66 55.01 -28.05
N GLN A 246 -2.41 55.02 -28.51
CA GLN A 246 -1.32 54.20 -27.94
C GLN A 246 -1.11 54.48 -26.45
N LEU A 247 -1.13 55.75 -26.04
CA LEU A 247 -1.01 56.13 -24.63
C LEU A 247 -2.23 55.64 -23.83
N THR A 248 -3.46 55.83 -24.34
CA THR A 248 -4.68 55.38 -23.66
C THR A 248 -4.72 53.86 -23.49
N GLN A 249 -4.33 53.11 -24.53
CA GLN A 249 -4.32 51.64 -24.47
C GLN A 249 -3.25 51.11 -23.51
N ARG A 250 -2.05 51.70 -23.47
CA ARG A 250 -1.02 51.35 -22.47
C ARG A 250 -1.40 51.75 -21.05
N GLN A 251 -2.13 52.86 -20.86
CA GLN A 251 -2.67 53.24 -19.54
C GLN A 251 -3.73 52.26 -19.05
N LEU A 252 -4.56 51.73 -19.95
CA LEU A 252 -5.54 50.69 -19.62
C LEU A 252 -4.83 49.38 -19.23
N LEU A 253 -3.83 48.95 -19.99
CA LEU A 253 -3.00 47.79 -19.63
C LEU A 253 -2.26 47.99 -18.29
N LEU A 254 -1.81 49.22 -17.98
CA LEU A 254 -1.22 49.53 -16.67
C LEU A 254 -2.22 49.37 -15.52
N ALA A 255 -3.50 49.70 -15.74
CA ALA A 255 -4.55 49.46 -14.74
C ALA A 255 -4.76 47.95 -14.54
N ASP A 256 -4.75 47.15 -15.61
CA ASP A 256 -4.84 45.68 -15.52
C ASP A 256 -3.64 45.10 -14.75
N MET A 257 -2.44 45.68 -14.93
CA MET A 257 -1.23 45.29 -14.21
C MET A 257 -1.28 45.57 -12.70
N GLU A 258 -2.17 46.43 -12.18
CA GLU A 258 -2.27 46.66 -10.73
C GLU A 258 -2.59 45.36 -9.97
N SER A 259 -3.26 44.41 -10.64
CA SER A 259 -3.56 43.08 -10.12
C SER A 259 -2.33 42.20 -9.85
N PHE A 260 -1.18 42.47 -10.49
CA PHE A 260 0.05 41.71 -10.29
C PHE A 260 0.50 41.72 -8.83
N LYS A 261 0.35 42.84 -8.12
CA LYS A 261 0.76 42.92 -6.71
C LYS A 261 0.01 41.89 -5.85
N GLN A 262 -1.28 41.73 -6.09
CA GLN A 262 -2.10 40.76 -5.37
C GLN A 262 -1.75 39.33 -5.78
N GLN A 263 -1.54 39.06 -7.08
CA GLN A 263 -1.17 37.72 -7.56
C GLN A 263 0.21 37.27 -7.07
N VAL A 264 1.20 38.17 -7.09
CA VAL A 264 2.54 37.91 -6.55
C VAL A 264 2.47 37.62 -5.05
N ALA A 265 1.67 38.39 -4.29
CA ALA A 265 1.45 38.12 -2.88
C ALA A 265 0.81 36.74 -2.62
N SER A 266 -0.18 36.35 -3.43
CA SER A 266 -0.81 35.02 -3.35
C SER A 266 0.19 33.89 -3.62
N VAL A 267 1.06 34.03 -4.62
CA VAL A 267 2.11 33.07 -4.94
C VAL A 267 3.11 32.96 -3.78
N GLN A 268 3.55 34.08 -3.21
CA GLN A 268 4.46 34.10 -2.06
C GLN A 268 3.83 33.47 -0.81
N GLN A 269 2.53 33.70 -0.58
CA GLN A 269 1.79 33.05 0.49
C GLN A 269 1.74 31.53 0.29
N CYS A 270 1.56 31.05 -0.94
CA CYS A 270 1.59 29.62 -1.24
C CYS A 270 2.99 29.04 -1.03
N GLN A 271 4.05 29.74 -1.43
CA GLN A 271 5.44 29.30 -1.23
C GLN A 271 5.80 29.17 0.25
N SER A 272 5.41 30.14 1.08
CA SER A 272 5.64 30.11 2.54
C SER A 272 4.80 29.06 3.28
N ALA A 273 3.67 28.64 2.70
CA ALA A 273 2.80 27.62 3.29
C ALA A 273 3.21 26.17 2.92
N LEU A 274 4.21 25.98 2.06
CA LEU A 274 4.67 24.66 1.64
C LEU A 274 5.24 23.88 2.83
N ARG A 275 4.63 22.75 3.16
CA ARG A 275 5.12 21.81 4.19
C ARG A 275 6.21 20.89 3.65
N LEU A 276 7.27 21.47 3.11
CA LEU A 276 8.39 20.78 2.46
C LEU A 276 9.71 21.12 3.16
N PRO A 277 10.73 20.25 3.11
CA PRO A 277 12.07 20.61 3.58
C PRO A 277 12.61 21.85 2.84
N GLU A 278 13.21 22.77 3.59
CA GLU A 278 13.63 24.09 3.07
C GLU A 278 14.64 23.97 1.92
N GLU A 279 15.53 22.98 1.99
CA GLU A 279 16.53 22.67 0.96
C GLU A 279 15.87 22.27 -0.36
N VAL A 280 14.73 21.58 -0.28
CA VAL A 280 13.99 21.14 -1.45
C VAL A 280 13.25 22.31 -2.08
N VAL A 281 12.62 23.18 -1.28
CA VAL A 281 11.81 24.31 -1.76
C VAL A 281 12.58 25.21 -2.73
N ALA A 282 13.85 25.53 -2.43
CA ALA A 282 14.70 26.35 -3.29
C ALA A 282 15.10 25.64 -4.61
N SER A 283 15.13 24.31 -4.60
CA SER A 283 15.47 23.50 -5.77
C SER A 283 14.28 23.23 -6.70
N LEU A 284 13.05 23.46 -6.24
CA LEU A 284 11.83 23.14 -6.98
C LEU A 284 11.72 23.95 -8.28
N PRO A 285 11.45 23.29 -9.43
CA PRO A 285 11.24 23.98 -10.70
C PRO A 285 10.12 25.02 -10.62
N ILE A 286 9.00 24.69 -9.97
CA ILE A 286 7.85 25.60 -9.86
C ILE A 286 8.19 26.87 -9.07
N CYS A 287 9.04 26.77 -8.04
CA CYS A 287 9.49 27.93 -7.27
C CYS A 287 10.41 28.84 -8.10
N ARG A 288 11.28 28.26 -8.93
CA ARG A 288 12.13 29.03 -9.87
C ARG A 288 11.29 29.72 -10.94
N THR A 289 10.31 29.02 -11.51
CA THR A 289 9.37 29.60 -12.47
C THR A 289 8.58 30.75 -11.84
N ALA A 290 8.07 30.56 -10.62
CA ALA A 290 7.39 31.62 -9.88
C ALA A 290 8.26 32.85 -9.68
N GLN A 291 9.53 32.68 -9.31
CA GLN A 291 10.48 33.78 -9.16
C GLN A 291 10.75 34.51 -10.48
N SER A 292 10.93 33.78 -11.60
CA SER A 292 11.08 34.38 -12.93
C SER A 292 9.86 35.22 -13.30
N LEU A 293 8.66 34.68 -13.12
CA LEU A 293 7.42 35.37 -13.46
C LEU A 293 7.18 36.61 -12.59
N GLN A 294 7.55 36.57 -11.31
CA GLN A 294 7.51 37.74 -10.45
C GLN A 294 8.43 38.85 -10.98
N GLN A 295 9.66 38.50 -11.40
CA GLN A 295 10.60 39.46 -11.99
C GLN A 295 10.10 40.00 -13.33
N GLU A 296 9.57 39.14 -14.20
CA GLU A 296 9.00 39.53 -15.50
C GLU A 296 7.80 40.47 -15.33
N ALA A 297 6.89 40.19 -14.38
CA ALA A 297 5.75 41.06 -14.06
C ALA A 297 6.20 42.46 -13.62
N SER A 298 7.19 42.55 -12.72
CA SER A 298 7.78 43.82 -12.28
C SER A 298 8.47 44.57 -13.43
N GLN A 299 9.22 43.85 -14.28
CA GLN A 299 9.88 44.44 -15.45
C GLN A 299 8.87 44.96 -16.49
N LEU A 300 7.78 44.24 -16.73
CA LEU A 300 6.70 44.65 -17.62
C LEU A 300 6.01 45.92 -17.13
N GLN A 301 5.67 45.97 -15.85
CA GLN A 301 5.11 47.19 -15.25
C GLN A 301 6.06 48.36 -15.41
N HIS A 302 7.33 48.20 -15.02
CA HIS A 302 8.31 49.28 -15.10
C HIS A 302 8.52 49.77 -16.54
N THR A 303 8.66 48.85 -17.49
CA THR A 303 8.83 49.18 -18.92
C THR A 303 7.60 49.89 -19.47
N THR A 304 6.39 49.45 -19.11
CA THR A 304 5.15 50.07 -19.60
C THR A 304 4.96 51.46 -19.01
N ILE A 305 5.31 51.68 -17.74
CA ILE A 305 5.33 53.01 -17.12
C ILE A 305 6.30 53.94 -17.86
N GLN A 306 7.51 53.47 -18.15
CA GLN A 306 8.50 54.25 -18.90
C GLN A 306 7.99 54.62 -20.31
N GLN A 307 7.40 53.66 -21.03
CA GLN A 307 6.80 53.92 -22.35
C GLN A 307 5.66 54.95 -22.29
N CYS A 308 4.77 54.86 -21.29
CA CYS A 308 3.73 55.86 -21.07
C CYS A 308 4.30 57.26 -20.80
N ASN A 309 5.37 57.36 -20.01
CA ASN A 309 6.03 58.64 -19.74
C ASN A 309 6.64 59.24 -21.01
N ILE A 310 7.27 58.42 -21.87
CA ILE A 310 7.85 58.87 -23.15
C ILE A 310 6.74 59.39 -24.07
N LEU A 311 5.66 58.61 -24.28
CA LEU A 311 4.52 59.00 -25.11
C LEU A 311 3.82 60.26 -24.60
N GLN A 312 3.78 60.47 -23.27
CA GLN A 312 3.28 61.71 -22.68
C GLN A 312 4.15 62.92 -23.03
N VAL A 313 5.48 62.79 -23.00
CA VAL A 313 6.41 63.87 -23.34
C VAL A 313 6.36 64.18 -24.84
N GLU A 314 6.33 63.15 -25.70
CA GLU A 314 6.21 63.28 -27.16
C GLU A 314 4.84 63.81 -27.61
N GLY A 315 3.77 63.54 -26.86
CA GLY A 315 2.46 64.18 -27.07
C GLY A 315 2.37 65.60 -26.52
N SER A 316 3.14 65.91 -25.47
CA SER A 316 3.14 67.23 -24.80
C SER A 316 3.88 68.32 -25.58
N THR A 317 4.67 67.99 -26.59
CA THR A 317 5.16 68.98 -27.56
C THR A 317 4.03 69.63 -28.38
N HIS A 318 2.80 69.12 -28.27
CA HIS A 318 1.62 69.76 -28.84
C HIS A 318 0.53 70.23 -27.86
N PHE A 319 0.45 69.81 -26.59
CA PHE A 319 -0.47 70.42 -25.59
C PHE A 319 -0.19 69.92 -24.14
N ARG A 320 -0.29 70.81 -23.13
CA ARG A 320 -0.27 70.53 -21.65
C ARG A 320 -1.70 70.74 -21.07
N PRO A 321 -2.08 70.26 -19.85
CA PRO A 321 -1.23 69.79 -18.72
C PRO A 321 -1.66 68.53 -17.91
N SER A 322 -0.69 68.03 -17.13
CA SER A 322 -0.72 67.37 -15.80
C SER A 322 -1.64 66.17 -15.52
N VAL A 323 -1.04 64.97 -15.38
CA VAL A 323 -1.51 63.93 -14.45
C VAL A 323 -0.29 63.34 -13.72
N HIS A 324 -0.24 63.51 -12.41
CA HIS A 324 0.72 62.82 -11.54
C HIS A 324 0.35 61.34 -11.46
N LEU A 325 1.13 60.47 -12.11
CA LEU A 325 1.14 59.03 -11.81
C LEU A 325 1.85 58.84 -10.46
N LYS A 326 1.07 58.52 -9.41
CA LYS A 326 1.64 58.04 -8.15
C LYS A 326 2.19 56.64 -8.38
N LEU A 327 3.51 56.55 -8.42
CA LEU A 327 4.29 55.32 -8.45
C LEU A 327 4.07 54.53 -7.15
N TYR A 328 3.49 53.34 -7.28
CA TYR A 328 3.78 52.24 -6.36
C TYR A 328 4.29 51.08 -7.22
N SER A 329 5.61 50.98 -7.33
CA SER A 329 6.26 49.77 -7.83
C SER A 329 5.94 48.63 -6.86
N ILE A 330 5.73 47.42 -7.41
CA ILE A 330 5.72 46.17 -6.64
C ILE A 330 7.08 46.00 -5.97
#